data_AF-A0A1W0CVC5-F1
#
_entry.id   AF-A0A1W0CVC5-F1
#
_cell.length_a   1.000
_cell.length_b   1.000
_cell.length_c   1.000
_cell.angle_alpha   90.00
_cell.angle_beta   90.00
_cell.angle_gamma   90.00
#
_symmetry.space_group_name_H-M   'P 1'
#
loop_
_entity.id
_entity.type
_entity.pdbx_description
1 polymer ?
#
loop_
_entity_poly.entity_id
_entity_poly.type
_entity_poly.pdbx_seq_one_letter_code
_entity_poly.pdbx_strand_id
1 'polypeptide(L)'
;MRDTKAVATGSFHDLKSERPAHKYTDFISTTGLTTYHPTRLAIYQASDVLADWVHCKVSPYRQYGKNKFSRLLAHFSVGQKKYFSINIVDLYNQHRYAIVGEELSGFPALGAFEAMASGCVLLAQPQYYQGLGLLPGVHYIEFNGNVEEISTLIDTQDVSASAEISSKGAHYVRETFSPEVVFKTWMERLSLLDNIMNGR
;
A
#
# COMPACT_ATOMS: atom_id res chain seq x y z
N MET A 1 -23.08 -2.31 7.46
CA MET A 1 -22.70 -2.88 6.15
C MET A 1 -21.49 -2.11 5.65
N ARG A 2 -20.46 -2.78 5.10
CA ARG A 2 -19.27 -2.09 4.57
C ARG A 2 -19.59 -1.40 3.25
N ASP A 3 -18.98 -0.25 3.02
CA ASP A 3 -19.03 0.48 1.76
C ASP A 3 -18.53 -0.41 0.62
N THR A 4 -19.20 -0.34 -0.53
CA THR A 4 -18.87 -1.10 -1.74
C THR A 4 -17.72 -0.46 -2.51
N LYS A 5 -17.42 0.82 -2.26
CA LYS A 5 -16.23 1.49 -2.81
C LYS A 5 -14.96 0.96 -2.15
N ALA A 6 -13.87 0.95 -2.91
CA ALA A 6 -12.55 0.77 -2.35
C ALA A 6 -12.13 2.02 -1.57
N VAL A 7 -11.32 1.84 -0.54
CA VAL A 7 -10.58 2.95 0.06
C VAL A 7 -9.14 2.93 -0.43
N ALA A 8 -8.67 4.05 -0.97
CA ALA A 8 -7.27 4.19 -1.35
C ALA A 8 -6.51 4.99 -0.29
N THR A 9 -5.43 4.43 0.25
CA THR A 9 -4.70 5.03 1.39
C THR A 9 -3.21 5.10 1.11
N GLY A 10 -2.51 6.03 1.75
CA GLY A 10 -1.07 6.14 1.71
C GLY A 10 -0.59 7.53 1.34
N SER A 11 0.72 7.67 1.29
CA SER A 11 1.38 8.89 0.82
C SER A 11 2.29 8.62 -0.36
N PHE A 12 2.48 9.62 -1.21
CA PHE A 12 3.48 9.57 -2.28
C PHE A 12 4.38 10.80 -2.24
N HIS A 13 5.62 10.62 -2.67
CA HIS A 13 6.55 11.73 -2.85
C HIS A 13 6.48 12.26 -4.28
N ASP A 14 6.60 13.57 -4.45
CA ASP A 14 6.99 14.16 -5.72
C ASP A 14 8.49 14.46 -5.66
N LEU A 15 9.29 13.53 -6.20
CA LEU A 15 10.74 13.56 -6.15
C LEU A 15 11.34 14.75 -6.91
N LYS A 16 10.61 15.36 -7.86
CA LYS A 16 11.03 16.59 -8.53
C LYS A 16 11.06 17.79 -7.57
N SER A 17 10.25 17.71 -6.51
CA SER A 17 10.10 18.77 -5.52
C SER A 17 10.93 18.52 -4.25
N GLU A 18 11.43 17.29 -4.04
CA GLU A 18 12.24 16.93 -2.87
C GLU A 18 13.66 17.55 -2.91
N ARG A 19 14.24 17.72 -1.72
CA ARG A 19 15.56 18.35 -1.54
C ARG A 19 16.48 17.49 -0.66
N PRO A 20 17.78 17.43 -0.97
CA PRO A 20 18.44 18.04 -2.13
C PRO A 20 18.19 17.25 -3.43
N ALA A 21 17.94 17.97 -4.54
CA ALA A 21 17.46 17.37 -5.80
C ALA A 21 18.41 16.32 -6.40
N HIS A 22 19.74 16.50 -6.25
CA HIS A 22 20.74 15.58 -6.79
C HIS A 22 20.61 14.15 -6.25
N LYS A 23 20.02 13.96 -5.06
CA LYS A 23 19.79 12.61 -4.49
C LYS A 23 18.72 11.81 -5.23
N TYR A 24 17.91 12.47 -6.07
CA TYR A 24 16.79 11.84 -6.75
C TYR A 24 16.97 11.82 -8.27
N THR A 25 17.98 12.52 -8.80
CA THR A 25 18.23 12.63 -10.24
C THR A 25 18.47 11.27 -10.87
N ASP A 26 19.31 10.42 -10.26
CA ASP A 26 19.64 9.10 -10.78
C ASP A 26 18.43 8.18 -10.82
N PHE A 27 17.56 8.24 -9.80
CA PHE A 27 16.34 7.47 -9.78
C PHE A 27 15.39 7.89 -10.92
N ILE A 28 15.17 9.21 -11.08
CA ILE A 28 14.28 9.75 -12.11
C ILE A 28 14.82 9.44 -13.51
N SER A 29 16.12 9.58 -13.73
CA SER A 29 16.73 9.28 -15.04
C SER A 29 16.69 7.80 -15.39
N THR A 30 16.86 6.92 -14.39
CA THR A 30 16.86 5.47 -14.58
C THR A 30 15.45 4.92 -14.79
N THR A 31 14.49 5.37 -13.99
CA THR A 31 13.13 4.79 -13.97
C THR A 31 12.12 5.56 -14.80
N GLY A 32 12.40 6.82 -15.12
CA GLY A 32 11.42 7.75 -15.69
C GLY A 32 10.33 8.20 -14.70
N LEU A 33 10.35 7.72 -13.46
CA LEU A 33 9.31 7.95 -12.47
C LEU A 33 9.68 9.08 -11.51
N THR A 34 8.68 9.85 -11.09
CA THR A 34 8.83 10.98 -10.17
C THR A 34 8.39 10.65 -8.75
N THR A 35 8.12 9.37 -8.48
CA THR A 35 7.66 8.89 -7.19
C THR A 35 8.07 7.44 -7.00
N TYR A 36 8.29 7.04 -5.75
CA TYR A 36 8.41 5.62 -5.38
C TYR A 36 7.06 4.89 -5.34
N HIS A 37 5.94 5.61 -5.40
CA HIS A 37 4.60 5.04 -5.21
C HIS A 37 3.69 5.37 -6.41
N PRO A 38 3.96 4.79 -7.61
CA PRO A 38 3.30 5.17 -8.85
C PRO A 38 1.77 4.98 -8.79
N THR A 39 1.30 3.85 -8.26
CA THR A 39 -0.14 3.57 -8.10
C THR A 39 -0.84 4.62 -7.22
N ARG A 40 -0.20 5.03 -6.11
CA ARG A 40 -0.75 6.08 -5.23
C ARG A 40 -0.89 7.40 -5.97
N LEU A 41 0.15 7.80 -6.71
CA LEU A 41 0.13 9.02 -7.52
C LEU A 41 -0.97 8.96 -8.59
N ALA A 42 -1.09 7.85 -9.30
CA ALA A 42 -2.09 7.66 -10.35
C ALA A 42 -3.52 7.76 -9.79
N ILE A 43 -3.82 7.09 -8.67
CA ILE A 43 -5.15 7.18 -8.02
C ILE A 43 -5.43 8.60 -7.52
N TYR A 44 -4.43 9.28 -6.97
CA TYR A 44 -4.58 10.67 -6.54
C TYR A 44 -4.93 11.58 -7.73
N GLN A 45 -4.25 11.42 -8.86
CA GLN A 45 -4.49 12.20 -10.08
C GLN A 45 -5.84 11.88 -10.74
N ALA A 46 -6.28 10.62 -10.68
CA ALA A 46 -7.54 10.16 -11.24
C ALA A 46 -8.71 10.23 -10.23
N SER A 47 -8.54 10.88 -9.07
CA SER A 47 -9.51 10.80 -7.97
C SER A 47 -10.91 11.29 -8.32
N ASP A 48 -11.04 12.31 -9.17
CA ASP A 48 -12.34 12.80 -9.65
C ASP A 48 -13.04 11.76 -10.54
N VAL A 49 -12.29 11.07 -11.41
CA VAL A 49 -12.81 10.04 -12.32
C VAL A 49 -13.16 8.76 -11.56
N LEU A 50 -12.39 8.43 -10.52
CA LEU A 50 -12.58 7.24 -9.71
C LEU A 50 -13.60 7.43 -8.56
N ALA A 51 -14.21 8.61 -8.41
CA ALA A 51 -15.00 8.95 -7.22
C ALA A 51 -16.18 7.99 -6.95
N ASP A 52 -16.72 7.35 -7.98
CA ASP A 52 -17.79 6.37 -7.86
C ASP A 52 -17.32 5.00 -7.36
N TRP A 53 -16.03 4.70 -7.46
CA TRP A 53 -15.44 3.41 -7.08
C TRP A 53 -14.44 3.51 -5.92
N VAL A 54 -13.83 4.67 -5.70
CA VAL A 54 -12.71 4.84 -4.78
C VAL A 54 -12.89 6.06 -3.87
N HIS A 55 -12.90 5.81 -2.56
CA HIS A 55 -12.65 6.83 -1.55
C HIS A 55 -11.15 7.10 -1.46
N CYS A 56 -10.69 8.13 -2.19
CA CYS A 56 -9.29 8.53 -2.19
C CYS A 56 -8.90 9.25 -0.88
N LYS A 57 -8.05 8.61 -0.08
CA LYS A 57 -7.34 9.19 1.08
C LYS A 57 -5.83 9.29 0.83
N VAL A 58 -5.39 9.00 -0.39
CA VAL A 58 -4.00 9.21 -0.79
C VAL A 58 -3.67 10.69 -0.74
N SER A 59 -2.49 11.04 -0.25
CA SER A 59 -2.04 12.44 -0.22
C SER A 59 -0.54 12.60 -0.47
N PRO A 60 -0.10 13.77 -0.96
CA PRO A 60 1.33 14.07 -1.02
C PRO A 60 1.98 13.99 0.35
N TYR A 61 3.18 13.41 0.42
CA TYR A 61 3.97 13.33 1.66
C TYR A 61 4.32 14.74 2.18
N ARG A 62 4.70 15.64 1.27
CA ARG A 62 4.84 17.07 1.58
C ARG A 62 3.79 17.87 0.84
N GLN A 63 3.11 18.75 1.59
CA GLN A 63 2.23 19.76 1.01
C GLN A 63 3.03 21.03 0.80
N TYR A 64 3.46 21.27 -0.44
CA TYR A 64 4.18 22.48 -0.79
C TYR A 64 3.21 23.65 -0.89
N GLY A 65 3.46 24.71 -0.12
CA GLY A 65 2.71 25.95 -0.25
C GLY A 65 2.95 26.62 -1.62
N LYS A 66 1.99 27.47 -2.04
CA LYS A 66 2.04 28.13 -3.36
C LYS A 66 3.30 29.01 -3.57
N ASN A 67 3.84 29.59 -2.49
CA ASN A 67 4.91 30.58 -2.54
C ASN A 67 6.29 29.97 -2.19
N LYS A 68 7.39 30.59 -2.66
CA LYS A 68 8.76 30.06 -2.47
C LYS A 68 9.16 29.89 -1.00
N PHE A 69 8.76 30.82 -0.13
CA PHE A 69 9.08 30.79 1.30
C PHE A 69 8.34 29.66 2.04
N SER A 70 7.05 29.46 1.74
CA SER A 70 6.28 28.34 2.31
C SER A 70 6.72 26.98 1.77
N ARG A 71 7.24 26.93 0.53
CA ARG A 71 7.92 25.75 -0.01
C ARG A 71 9.19 25.39 0.78
N LEU A 72 10.02 26.38 1.12
CA LEU A 72 11.23 26.14 1.93
C LEU A 72 10.88 25.63 3.33
N LEU A 73 9.89 26.24 3.98
CA LEU A 73 9.40 25.82 5.31
C LEU A 73 8.73 24.42 5.29
N ALA A 74 8.12 24.02 4.18
CA ALA A 74 7.53 22.67 4.04
C ALA A 74 8.57 21.54 4.11
N HIS A 75 9.86 21.83 3.85
CA HIS A 75 10.93 20.84 4.06
C HIS A 75 11.28 20.63 5.53
N PHE A 76 10.98 21.61 6.40
CA PHE A 76 11.25 21.55 7.85
C PHE A 76 10.03 21.12 8.67
N SER A 77 8.87 20.91 8.04
CA SER A 77 7.65 20.44 8.72
C SER A 77 7.18 19.11 8.13
N VAL A 78 6.84 18.16 9.00
CA VAL A 78 6.17 16.91 8.59
C VAL A 78 4.70 17.25 8.32
N GLY A 79 4.35 17.39 7.04
CA GLY A 79 3.13 18.04 6.57
C GLY A 79 1.83 17.23 6.68
N GLN A 80 1.87 15.97 7.13
CA GLN A 80 0.71 15.06 7.02
C GLN A 80 -0.15 14.92 8.27
N LYS A 81 -0.32 15.98 9.07
CA LYS A 81 -1.12 15.93 10.31
C LYS A 81 -2.53 15.36 10.10
N LYS A 82 -3.18 15.68 8.97
CA LYS A 82 -4.54 15.23 8.64
C LYS A 82 -4.61 13.75 8.24
N TYR A 83 -3.59 13.22 7.55
CA TYR A 83 -3.55 11.80 7.20
C TYR A 83 -3.22 10.97 8.44
N PHE A 84 -2.25 11.41 9.25
CA PHE A 84 -1.89 10.74 10.50
C PHE A 84 -2.95 10.83 11.60
N SER A 85 -3.92 11.73 11.49
CA SER A 85 -5.08 11.76 12.41
C SER A 85 -6.19 10.77 12.02
N ILE A 86 -6.08 10.07 10.89
CA ILE A 86 -7.06 9.07 10.48
C ILE A 86 -6.85 7.82 11.34
N ASN A 87 -7.90 7.34 12.00
CA ASN A 87 -7.90 5.97 12.51
C ASN A 87 -8.00 5.02 11.31
N ILE A 88 -6.86 4.49 10.88
CA ILE A 88 -6.75 3.68 9.67
C ILE A 88 -7.54 2.37 9.79
N VAL A 89 -7.61 1.80 11.00
CA VAL A 89 -8.36 0.57 11.28
C VAL A 89 -9.86 0.80 11.16
N ASP A 90 -10.37 1.89 11.73
CA ASP A 90 -11.79 2.25 11.59
C ASP A 90 -12.14 2.51 10.12
N LEU A 91 -11.25 3.18 9.39
CA LEU A 91 -11.43 3.44 7.96
C LEU A 91 -11.50 2.13 7.18
N TYR A 92 -10.59 1.19 7.38
CA TYR A 92 -10.62 -0.10 6.70
C TYR A 92 -11.86 -0.93 7.09
N ASN A 93 -12.25 -0.93 8.36
CA ASN A 93 -13.45 -1.65 8.81
C ASN A 93 -14.75 -1.15 8.16
N GLN A 94 -14.76 0.09 7.64
CA GLN A 94 -15.89 0.67 6.93
C GLN A 94 -15.94 0.28 5.45
N HIS A 95 -14.88 -0.25 4.85
CA HIS A 95 -14.79 -0.49 3.40
C HIS A 95 -14.59 -1.96 3.05
N ARG A 96 -15.22 -2.39 1.95
CA ARG A 96 -15.07 -3.76 1.44
C ARG A 96 -13.71 -3.97 0.81
N TYR A 97 -13.26 -3.03 -0.01
CA TYR A 97 -12.01 -3.13 -0.75
C TYR A 97 -10.98 -2.10 -0.27
N ALA A 98 -9.71 -2.40 -0.44
CA ALA A 98 -8.62 -1.46 -0.17
C ALA A 98 -7.58 -1.47 -1.28
N ILE A 99 -7.05 -0.29 -1.60
CA ILE A 99 -5.91 -0.10 -2.52
C ILE A 99 -4.86 0.74 -1.80
N VAL A 100 -3.72 0.15 -1.47
CA VAL A 100 -2.68 0.87 -0.71
C VAL A 100 -1.56 1.34 -1.64
N GLY A 101 -1.30 0.59 -2.72
CA GLY A 101 -0.22 0.87 -3.65
C GLY A 101 1.15 0.57 -3.04
N GLU A 102 1.91 -0.27 -3.73
CA GLU A 102 3.21 -0.76 -3.30
C GLU A 102 4.31 0.27 -3.59
N GLU A 103 5.49 0.04 -3.01
CA GLU A 103 6.68 0.82 -3.31
C GLU A 103 7.45 0.17 -4.47
N LEU A 104 7.88 0.99 -5.44
CA LEU A 104 8.59 0.55 -6.64
C LEU A 104 9.87 -0.26 -6.34
N SER A 105 10.45 -0.08 -5.16
CA SER A 105 11.59 -0.83 -4.63
C SER A 105 11.33 -2.32 -4.45
N GLY A 106 10.09 -2.78 -4.57
CA GLY A 106 9.71 -4.18 -4.37
C GLY A 106 9.05 -4.44 -3.01
N PHE A 107 8.82 -3.42 -2.19
CA PHE A 107 8.24 -3.60 -0.87
C PHE A 107 6.71 -3.43 -0.88
N PRO A 108 5.97 -4.39 -0.29
CA PRO A 108 4.57 -4.19 0.01
C PRO A 108 4.41 -3.11 1.08
N ALA A 109 3.30 -2.36 1.01
CA ALA A 109 3.01 -1.32 1.97
C ALA A 109 2.48 -1.92 3.29
N LEU A 110 2.89 -1.38 4.44
CA LEU A 110 2.35 -1.81 5.75
C LEU A 110 0.82 -1.77 5.81
N GLY A 111 0.23 -0.71 5.24
CA GLY A 111 -1.23 -0.56 5.17
C GLY A 111 -1.94 -1.69 4.43
N ALA A 112 -1.26 -2.44 3.55
CA ALA A 112 -1.85 -3.58 2.86
C ALA A 112 -2.19 -4.70 3.87
N PHE A 113 -1.26 -4.99 4.79
CA PHE A 113 -1.49 -5.98 5.85
C PHE A 113 -2.54 -5.48 6.85
N GLU A 114 -2.54 -4.20 7.20
CA GLU A 114 -3.54 -3.60 8.08
C GLU A 114 -4.95 -3.68 7.46
N ALA A 115 -5.08 -3.40 6.16
CA ALA A 115 -6.33 -3.50 5.43
C ALA A 115 -6.85 -4.95 5.39
N MET A 116 -5.97 -5.90 5.03
CA MET A 116 -6.31 -7.34 5.03
C MET A 116 -6.68 -7.83 6.42
N ALA A 117 -5.92 -7.48 7.45
CA ALA A 117 -6.21 -7.82 8.84
C ALA A 117 -7.52 -7.16 9.34
N SER A 118 -7.94 -6.04 8.76
CA SER A 118 -9.24 -5.42 8.99
C SER A 118 -10.35 -6.04 8.14
N GLY A 119 -10.07 -7.05 7.32
CA GLY A 119 -11.03 -7.76 6.48
C GLY A 119 -11.36 -7.06 5.16
N CYS A 120 -10.58 -6.07 4.73
CA CYS A 120 -10.71 -5.58 3.36
C CYS A 120 -10.22 -6.65 2.37
N VAL A 121 -10.87 -6.74 1.22
CA VAL A 121 -10.29 -7.40 0.06
C VAL A 121 -9.27 -6.43 -0.55
N LEU A 122 -8.00 -6.78 -0.46
CA LEU A 122 -6.92 -5.98 -1.03
C LEU A 122 -6.93 -6.13 -2.56
N LEU A 123 -6.75 -5.02 -3.28
CA LEU A 123 -6.39 -5.02 -4.69
C LEU A 123 -4.88 -4.75 -4.77
N ALA A 124 -4.13 -5.73 -5.24
CA ALA A 124 -2.67 -5.73 -5.12
C ALA A 124 -1.96 -6.37 -6.32
N GLN A 125 -0.76 -5.86 -6.58
CA GLN A 125 0.15 -6.36 -7.60
C GLN A 125 0.90 -7.60 -7.10
N PRO A 126 0.78 -8.78 -7.75
CA PRO A 126 1.27 -10.03 -7.17
C PRO A 126 2.76 -10.09 -6.85
N GLN A 127 3.59 -9.44 -7.66
CA GLN A 127 5.05 -9.47 -7.53
C GLN A 127 5.56 -8.98 -6.17
N TYR A 128 4.77 -8.19 -5.43
CA TYR A 128 5.18 -7.67 -4.11
C TYR A 128 4.78 -8.58 -2.94
N TYR A 129 3.92 -9.58 -3.16
CA TYR A 129 3.31 -10.37 -2.08
C TYR A 129 3.56 -11.87 -2.20
N GLN A 130 3.83 -12.39 -3.41
CA GLN A 130 4.09 -13.82 -3.62
C GLN A 130 5.22 -14.38 -2.76
N GLY A 131 6.32 -13.63 -2.59
CA GLY A 131 7.44 -14.00 -1.72
C GLY A 131 7.08 -14.07 -0.22
N LEU A 132 5.93 -13.54 0.16
CA LEU A 132 5.39 -13.57 1.51
C LEU A 132 4.31 -14.65 1.69
N GLY A 133 4.10 -15.52 0.70
CA GLY A 133 3.10 -16.59 0.73
C GLY A 133 1.65 -16.12 0.53
N LEU A 134 1.45 -14.85 0.16
CA LEU A 134 0.16 -14.30 -0.22
C LEU A 134 -0.09 -14.60 -1.71
N LEU A 135 -1.31 -15.06 -2.06
CA LEU A 135 -1.62 -15.59 -3.38
C LEU A 135 -2.81 -14.83 -4.00
N PRO A 136 -2.73 -14.44 -5.28
CA PRO A 136 -3.83 -13.78 -5.97
C PRO A 136 -5.03 -14.73 -6.12
N GLY A 137 -6.24 -14.21 -5.99
CA GLY A 137 -7.49 -14.99 -6.03
C GLY A 137 -7.77 -15.82 -4.76
N VAL A 138 -6.80 -15.91 -3.83
CA VAL A 138 -6.96 -16.61 -2.55
C VAL A 138 -6.96 -15.62 -1.39
N HIS A 139 -5.97 -14.73 -1.33
CA HIS A 139 -5.79 -13.78 -0.23
C HIS A 139 -6.11 -12.34 -0.61
N TYR A 140 -6.04 -12.00 -1.90
CA TYR A 140 -6.31 -10.67 -2.45
C TYR A 140 -6.74 -10.78 -3.93
N ILE A 141 -7.26 -9.70 -4.49
CA ILE A 141 -7.57 -9.58 -5.93
C ILE A 141 -6.35 -9.05 -6.65
N GLU A 142 -5.94 -9.73 -7.71
CA GLU A 142 -4.87 -9.26 -8.57
C GLU A 142 -5.25 -7.94 -9.24
N PHE A 143 -4.34 -6.98 -9.14
CA PHE A 143 -4.44 -5.66 -9.73
C PHE A 143 -3.09 -5.35 -10.39
N ASN A 144 -3.08 -4.96 -11.66
CA ASN A 144 -1.83 -4.77 -12.40
C ASN A 144 -1.17 -3.40 -12.19
N GLY A 145 -1.77 -2.52 -11.39
CA GLY A 145 -1.29 -1.16 -11.16
C GLY A 145 -1.97 -0.09 -12.03
N ASN A 146 -2.79 -0.49 -13.01
CA ASN A 146 -3.45 0.40 -13.96
C ASN A 146 -4.80 0.91 -13.42
N VAL A 147 -4.91 2.21 -13.15
CA VAL A 147 -6.07 2.76 -12.43
C VAL A 147 -7.40 2.63 -13.16
N GLU A 148 -7.37 2.51 -14.49
CA GLU A 148 -8.56 2.33 -15.33
C GLU A 148 -9.23 0.98 -15.12
N GLU A 149 -8.53 -0.04 -14.60
CA GLU A 149 -9.15 -1.35 -14.34
C GLU A 149 -9.91 -1.40 -13.01
N ILE A 150 -9.70 -0.43 -12.13
CA ILE A 150 -10.27 -0.43 -10.76
C ILE A 150 -11.79 -0.53 -10.79
N SER A 151 -12.45 0.21 -11.69
CA SER A 151 -13.91 0.17 -11.83
C SER A 151 -14.39 -1.23 -12.21
N THR A 152 -13.74 -1.84 -13.20
CA THR A 152 -14.04 -3.20 -13.65
C THR A 152 -13.85 -4.20 -12.52
N LEU A 153 -12.71 -4.17 -11.81
CA LEU A 153 -12.45 -5.08 -10.69
C LEU A 153 -13.49 -4.98 -9.58
N ILE A 154 -13.99 -3.77 -9.30
CA ILE A 154 -15.00 -3.57 -8.25
C ILE A 154 -16.38 -4.00 -8.73
N ASP A 155 -16.76 -3.64 -9.96
CA ASP A 155 -18.11 -3.88 -10.50
C ASP A 155 -18.35 -5.35 -10.87
N THR A 156 -17.33 -6.05 -11.36
CA THR A 156 -17.48 -7.45 -11.79
C THR A 156 -17.28 -8.44 -10.66
N GLN A 157 -16.90 -8.00 -9.46
CA GLN A 157 -16.62 -8.94 -8.39
C GLN A 157 -17.87 -9.54 -7.74
N ASP A 158 -17.85 -10.86 -7.61
CA ASP A 158 -18.87 -11.56 -6.85
C ASP A 158 -18.72 -11.29 -5.35
N VAL A 159 -19.84 -11.02 -4.68
CA VAL A 159 -19.87 -10.65 -3.26
C VAL A 159 -19.46 -11.82 -2.37
N SER A 160 -19.86 -13.05 -2.72
CA SER A 160 -19.51 -14.25 -1.95
C SER A 160 -18.03 -14.59 -2.12
N ALA A 161 -17.52 -14.54 -3.36
CA ALA A 161 -16.10 -14.74 -3.65
C ALA A 161 -15.23 -13.70 -2.92
N SER A 162 -15.65 -12.43 -2.93
CA SER A 162 -14.97 -11.36 -2.20
C SER A 162 -14.96 -11.60 -0.69
N ALA A 163 -16.05 -12.11 -0.11
CA ALA A 163 -16.11 -12.46 1.31
C ALA A 163 -15.15 -13.61 1.66
N GLU A 164 -15.04 -14.61 0.78
CA GLU A 164 -14.09 -15.72 0.95
C GLU A 164 -12.64 -15.25 0.88
N ILE A 165 -12.29 -14.42 -0.11
CA ILE A 165 -10.95 -13.82 -0.26
C ILE A 165 -10.61 -12.98 0.97
N SER A 166 -11.53 -12.12 1.41
CA SER A 166 -11.38 -11.32 2.63
C SER A 166 -11.07 -12.18 3.85
N SER A 167 -11.87 -13.24 4.07
CA SER A 167 -11.70 -14.13 5.22
C SER A 167 -10.36 -14.84 5.20
N LYS A 168 -9.96 -15.40 4.04
CA LYS A 168 -8.68 -16.11 3.87
C LYS A 168 -7.50 -15.16 4.03
N GLY A 169 -7.55 -13.98 3.40
CA GLY A 169 -6.52 -12.96 3.51
C GLY A 169 -6.34 -12.47 4.95
N ALA A 170 -7.44 -12.14 5.63
CA ALA A 170 -7.41 -11.71 7.02
C ALA A 170 -6.84 -12.79 7.95
N HIS A 171 -7.28 -14.04 7.79
CA HIS A 171 -6.78 -15.17 8.56
C HIS A 171 -5.27 -15.36 8.34
N TYR A 172 -4.84 -15.45 7.07
CA TYR A 172 -3.43 -15.64 6.73
C TYR A 172 -2.56 -14.55 7.35
N VAL A 173 -2.97 -13.28 7.25
CA VAL A 173 -2.18 -12.17 7.76
C VAL A 173 -2.06 -12.20 9.28
N ARG A 174 -3.17 -12.46 9.99
CA ARG A 174 -3.19 -12.49 11.46
C ARG A 174 -2.36 -13.65 12.03
N GLU A 175 -2.41 -14.82 11.39
CA GLU A 175 -1.66 -15.99 11.83
C GLU A 175 -0.18 -15.89 11.46
N THR A 176 0.14 -15.41 10.25
CA THR A 176 1.52 -15.46 9.73
C THR A 176 2.36 -14.25 10.13
N PHE A 177 1.76 -13.07 10.21
CA PHE A 177 2.48 -11.82 10.50
C PHE A 177 2.26 -11.32 11.93
N SER A 178 1.84 -12.20 12.85
CA SER A 178 1.82 -11.85 14.28
C SER A 178 3.26 -11.67 14.81
N PRO A 179 3.49 -10.77 15.78
CA PRO A 179 4.82 -10.56 16.35
C PRO A 179 5.47 -11.86 16.86
N GLU A 180 4.68 -12.74 17.47
CA GLU A 180 5.14 -14.03 17.97
C GLU A 180 5.63 -14.95 16.85
N VAL A 181 4.82 -15.11 15.78
CA VAL A 181 5.16 -16.00 14.67
C VAL A 181 6.34 -15.45 13.87
N VAL A 182 6.38 -14.13 13.64
CA VAL A 182 7.52 -13.47 12.97
C VAL A 182 8.80 -13.66 13.78
N PHE A 183 8.76 -13.44 15.10
CA PHE A 183 9.92 -13.62 15.97
C PHE A 183 10.40 -15.08 16.00
N LYS A 184 9.48 -16.03 16.15
CA LYS A 184 9.80 -17.46 16.12
C LYS A 184 10.45 -17.86 14.80
N THR A 185 9.86 -17.47 13.67
CA THR A 185 10.39 -17.76 12.33
C THR A 185 11.78 -17.16 12.14
N TRP A 186 12.00 -15.95 12.65
CA TRP A 186 13.31 -15.30 12.62
C TRP A 186 14.36 -16.10 13.40
N MET A 187 14.04 -16.52 14.64
CA MET A 187 14.93 -17.33 15.47
C MET A 187 15.27 -18.67 14.82
N GLU A 188 14.29 -19.36 14.25
CA GLU A 188 14.49 -20.63 13.54
C GLU A 188 15.43 -20.47 12.34
N ARG A 189 15.28 -19.38 11.56
CA ARG A 189 16.18 -19.08 10.44
C ARG A 189 17.60 -18.76 10.89
N LEU A 190 17.76 -18.03 11.99
CA LEU A 190 19.08 -17.74 12.55
C LEU A 190 19.78 -19.02 13.02
N SER A 191 19.07 -19.92 13.70
CA SER A 191 19.63 -21.21 14.13
C SER A 191 20.02 -22.08 12.94
N LEU A 192 19.22 -22.10 11.88
CA LEU A 192 19.55 -22.82 10.64
C LEU A 192 20.83 -22.28 10.00
N LEU A 193 20.97 -20.95 9.92
CA LEU A 193 22.17 -20.31 9.37
C LEU A 193 23.41 -20.61 10.21
N ASP A 194 23.29 -20.59 11.54
CA ASP A 194 24.39 -20.94 12.45
C ASP A 194 24.86 -22.40 12.25
N ASN A 195 23.92 -23.34 12.10
CA ASN A 195 24.24 -24.73 11.81
C ASN A 195 24.98 -24.87 10.46
N ILE A 196 24.49 -24.21 9.41
CA ILE A 196 25.13 -24.23 8.08
C ILE A 196 26.55 -23.65 8.14
N MET A 197 26.74 -22.51 8.82
CA MET A 197 28.06 -21.87 8.92
C MET A 197 29.06 -22.67 9.76
N ASN A 198 28.57 -23.42 10.75
CA ASN A 198 29.40 -24.23 11.66
C ASN A 198 29.50 -25.71 11.25
N GLY A 199 28.95 -26.09 10.09
CA GLY A 199 29.01 -27.46 9.56
C GLY A 199 28.29 -28.50 10.43
N ARG A 200 27.18 -28.11 11.07
CA ARG A 200 26.34 -28.98 11.90
C ARG A 200 25.03 -29.35 11.20
#